data_AF-A0A954K8H8-F1
#
_entry.id   AF-A0A954K8H8-F1
#
_cell.length_a   1.000
_cell.length_b   1.000
_cell.length_c   1.000
_cell.angle_alpha   90.00
_cell.angle_beta   90.00
_cell.angle_gamma   90.00
#
_symmetry.space_group_name_H-M   'P 1'
#
loop_
_entity.id
_entity.type
_entity.pdbx_description
1 polymer ?
#
loop_
_entity_poly.entity_id
_entity_poly.type
_entity_poly.pdbx_seq_one_letter_code
_entity_poly.pdbx_strand_id
1 'polypeptide(L)' 'MKAVCFCLALLLIPASLSAEEHQVFAHRGASGYLPEHSLPAKAMAYAQGADFLEQDVVLTKDDVPLVLHD' A
#
# COMPACT_ATOMS: atom_id res chain seq x y z
N MET A 1 -4.24 20.11 48.97
CA MET A 1 -5.25 20.34 47.89
C MET A 1 -4.65 20.55 46.48
N LYS A 2 -3.35 20.34 46.24
CA LYS A 2 -2.74 20.53 44.90
C LYS A 2 -2.35 19.22 44.18
N ALA A 3 -2.29 18.09 44.89
CA ALA A 3 -1.89 16.80 44.33
C ALA A 3 -3.03 16.05 43.59
N VAL A 4 -4.30 16.39 43.87
CA VAL A 4 -5.47 15.72 43.25
C VAL A 4 -5.71 16.21 41.81
N CYS A 5 -5.22 17.40 41.45
CA CYS A 5 -5.48 18.00 40.13
C CYS A 5 -4.52 17.47 39.04
N PHE A 6 -3.34 16.94 39.38
CA PHE A 6 -2.36 16.49 38.39
C PHE A 6 -2.67 15.11 37.81
N CYS A 7 -3.33 14.22 38.56
CA CYS A 7 -3.72 12.89 38.06
C CYS A 7 -4.91 12.93 37.08
N LEU A 8 -5.77 13.96 37.15
CA LEU A 8 -6.95 14.05 36.29
C LEU A 8 -6.62 14.47 34.85
N ALA A 9 -5.48 15.15 34.64
CA ALA A 9 -5.03 15.59 33.31
C ALA A 9 -4.45 14.45 32.44
N LEU A 10 -4.07 13.32 33.04
CA LEU A 10 -3.51 12.17 32.32
C LEU A 10 -4.59 11.27 31.67
N LEU A 11 -5.86 11.46 32.03
CA LEU A 11 -7.00 10.66 31.56
C LEU A 11 -7.64 11.16 30.26
N LEU A 12 -7.13 12.27 29.68
CA LEU A 12 -7.69 12.93 28.50
C LEU A 12 -6.85 12.77 27.22
N ILE A 13 -5.84 11.91 27.21
CA ILE A 13 -5.15 11.55 25.97
C ILE A 13 -5.96 10.43 25.33
N PRO A 14 -6.70 10.67 24.24
CA PRO A 14 -7.28 9.57 23.49
C PRO A 14 -6.12 8.73 22.94
N ALA A 15 -6.01 7.48 23.37
CA ALA A 15 -5.17 6.51 22.68
C ALA A 15 -5.79 6.31 21.30
N SER A 16 -5.17 6.88 20.27
CA SER A 16 -5.54 6.58 18.88
C SER A 16 -5.28 5.10 18.64
N LEU A 17 -6.36 4.31 18.62
CA LEU A 17 -6.31 2.94 18.14
C LEU A 17 -6.17 3.01 16.62
N SER A 18 -4.93 2.94 16.11
CA SER A 18 -4.69 2.69 14.69
C SER A 18 -5.19 1.28 14.40
N ALA A 19 -6.31 1.17 13.70
CA ALA A 19 -6.66 -0.09 13.06
C ALA A 19 -5.66 -0.26 11.91
N GLU A 20 -4.82 -1.29 11.96
CA GLU A 20 -3.98 -1.66 10.82
C GLU A 20 -4.92 -2.05 9.66
N GLU A 21 -5.13 -1.12 8.74
CA GLU A 21 -5.93 -1.34 7.54
C GLU A 21 -5.24 -2.39 6.67
N HIS A 22 -6.02 -3.34 6.14
CA HIS A 22 -5.47 -4.37 5.28
C HIS A 22 -5.05 -3.74 3.94
N GLN A 23 -3.76 -3.75 3.65
CA GLN A 23 -3.22 -3.23 2.39
C GLN A 23 -3.44 -4.21 1.24
N VAL A 24 -3.94 -3.70 0.12
CA VAL A 24 -4.21 -4.44 -1.10
C VAL A 24 -3.07 -4.22 -2.10
N PHE A 25 -2.34 -5.29 -2.40
CA PHE A 25 -1.28 -5.30 -3.40
C PHE A 25 -1.80 -5.91 -4.70
N ALA A 26 -1.89 -5.12 -5.77
CA ALA A 26 -2.28 -5.59 -7.09
C ALA A 26 -1.12 -6.34 -7.75
N HIS A 27 -1.10 -7.66 -7.57
CA HIS A 27 -0.11 -8.58 -8.13
C HIS A 27 -0.07 -8.48 -9.66
N ARG A 28 1.00 -7.87 -10.18
CA ARG A 28 1.25 -7.53 -11.59
C ARG A 28 0.17 -6.67 -12.25
N GLY A 29 -0.52 -5.86 -11.45
CA GLY A 29 -1.72 -5.11 -11.85
C GLY A 29 -3.00 -5.95 -11.72
N ALA A 30 -4.02 -5.63 -12.51
CA ALA A 30 -5.28 -6.40 -12.57
C ALA A 30 -5.11 -7.69 -13.41
N SER A 31 -4.12 -8.51 -13.09
CA SER A 31 -3.63 -9.65 -13.90
C SER A 31 -4.67 -10.75 -14.17
N GLY A 32 -5.68 -10.89 -13.30
CA GLY A 32 -6.82 -11.77 -13.55
C GLY A 32 -7.79 -11.27 -14.63
N TYR A 33 -7.70 -9.99 -15.02
CA TYR A 33 -8.62 -9.33 -15.95
C TYR A 33 -7.95 -8.86 -17.24
N LEU A 34 -6.67 -8.49 -17.16
CA LEU A 34 -5.90 -7.89 -18.25
C LEU A 34 -4.48 -8.47 -18.25
N PRO A 35 -3.75 -8.43 -19.39
CA PRO A 35 -2.36 -8.90 -19.44
C PRO A 35 -1.50 -8.25 -18.35
N GLU A 36 -0.78 -9.08 -17.60
CA GLU A 36 0.10 -8.65 -16.52
C GLU A 36 1.16 -7.63 -16.98
N HIS A 37 1.63 -6.79 -16.05
CA HIS A 37 2.66 -5.77 -16.29
C HIS A 37 2.36 -4.76 -17.40
N SER A 38 1.12 -4.69 -17.88
CA SER A 38 0.66 -3.76 -18.91
C SER A 38 0.09 -2.46 -18.31
N LEU A 39 0.14 -1.37 -19.09
CA LEU A 39 -0.52 -0.11 -18.70
C LEU A 39 -2.03 -0.27 -18.43
N PRO A 40 -2.81 -1.03 -19.24
CA PRO A 40 -4.21 -1.33 -18.94
C PRO A 40 -4.41 -2.01 -17.58
N ALA A 41 -3.59 -3.03 -17.25
CA ALA A 41 -3.73 -3.76 -15.99
C ALA A 41 -3.45 -2.87 -14.78
N LYS A 42 -2.47 -1.96 -14.89
CA LYS A 42 -2.15 -0.96 -13.87
C LYS A 42 -3.27 0.07 -13.70
N ALA A 43 -3.81 0.58 -14.81
CA ALA A 43 -4.91 1.54 -14.79
C ALA A 43 -6.17 0.95 -14.15
N MET A 44 -6.50 -0.30 -14.45
CA MET A 44 -7.63 -0.99 -13.83
C MET A 44 -7.40 -1.26 -12.34
N ALA A 45 -6.21 -1.74 -11.94
CA ALA A 45 -5.89 -1.97 -10.53
C ALA A 45 -5.99 -0.67 -9.71
N TYR A 46 -5.53 0.44 -10.27
CA TYR A 46 -5.70 1.77 -9.68
C TYR A 46 -7.19 2.15 -9.55
N ALA A 47 -7.98 1.94 -10.61
CA ALA A 47 -9.43 2.20 -10.59
C ALA A 47 -10.19 1.28 -9.61
N GLN A 48 -9.66 0.09 -9.28
CA GLN A 48 -10.20 -0.83 -8.29
C GLN A 48 -9.84 -0.46 -6.84
N GLY A 49 -8.97 0.54 -6.64
CA GLY A 49 -8.58 1.01 -5.31
C GLY A 49 -7.48 0.18 -4.65
N ALA A 50 -6.60 -0.45 -5.43
CA ALA A 50 -5.42 -1.10 -4.86
C ALA A 50 -4.47 -0.06 -4.24
N ASP A 51 -3.94 -0.35 -3.07
CA ASP A 51 -2.97 0.51 -2.36
C ASP A 51 -1.60 0.50 -3.07
N PHE A 52 -1.22 -0.65 -3.63
CA PHE A 52 0.06 -0.84 -4.29
C PHE A 52 -0.06 -1.55 -5.63
N LEU A 53 0.79 -1.17 -6.58
CA LEU A 53 1.03 -1.88 -7.83
C LEU A 53 2.33 -2.68 -7.70
N GLU A 54 2.24 -4.00 -7.69
CA GLU A 54 3.41 -4.88 -7.63
C GLU A 54 4.14 -4.88 -8.99
N GLN A 55 5.48 -4.80 -8.97
CA GLN A 55 6.35 -4.72 -10.15
C GLN A 55 7.50 -5.73 -10.07
N ASP A 56 7.54 -6.65 -11.03
CA ASP A 56 8.69 -7.51 -11.27
C ASP A 56 9.68 -6.77 -12.19
N VAL A 57 10.90 -6.53 -11.73
CA VAL A 57 11.91 -5.78 -12.48
C VAL A 57 13.00 -6.72 -12.98
N VAL A 58 13.21 -6.75 -14.29
CA VAL A 58 14.30 -7.46 -14.96
C VAL A 58 15.16 -6.47 -15.75
N LEU A 59 16.38 -6.87 -16.14
CA LEU A 59 17.30 -6.05 -16.93
C LEU A 59 17.39 -6.55 -18.37
N THR A 60 17.47 -5.61 -19.32
CA THR A 60 17.96 -5.92 -20.67
C THR A 60 19.45 -6.24 -20.68
N LYS A 61 19.95 -6.68 -21.85
CA LYS A 61 21.38 -6.84 -22.11
C LYS A 61 22.19 -5.54 -21.93
N ASP A 62 21.57 -4.39 -22.14
CA ASP A 62 22.16 -3.05 -22.00
C ASP A 62 21.79 -2.38 -20.65
N ASP A 63 21.46 -3.19 -19.63
CA ASP A 63 21.21 -2.77 -18.24
C ASP A 63 20.01 -1.79 -18.07
N VAL A 64 19.05 -1.82 -19.00
CA VAL A 64 17.81 -1.03 -18.90
C VAL A 64 16.76 -1.83 -18.13
N PRO A 65 16.14 -1.27 -17.07
CA PRO A 65 15.10 -1.96 -16.32
C PRO A 65 13.79 -2.06 -17.13
N LEU A 66 13.22 -3.27 -17.15
CA LEU A 66 11.88 -3.56 -17.66
C LEU A 66 11.00 -4.10 -16.55
N VAL A 67 9.69 -3.87 -16.70
CA VAL A 67 8.69 -4.55 -15.89
C VAL A 67 8.21 -5.79 -16.66
N LEU A 68 8.63 -6.96 -16.21
CA LEU A 68 8.33 -8.26 -16.80
C LEU A 68 8.59 -9.34 -15.74
N HIS A 69 7.78 -10.40 -15.71
CA HIS A 69 7.93 -11.44 -14.69
C HIS A 69 8.98 -12.52 -15.05
N ASP A 70 8.99 -13.00 -16.29
CA ASP A 70 9.87 -14.08 -16.75
C ASP A 70 11.08 -13.57 -17.54
#